data_AF-A0AAW2N054-F1
#
_entry.id   AF-A0AAW2N054-F1
#
_cell.length_a   1.000
_cell.length_b   1.000
_cell.length_c   1.000
_cell.angle_alpha   90.00
_cell.angle_beta   90.00
_cell.angle_gamma   90.00
#
_symmetry.space_group_name_H-M   'P 1'
#
loop_
_entity.id
_entity.type
_entity.pdbx_description
1 polymer ?
#
loop_
_entity_poly.entity_id
_entity_poly.type
_entity_poly.pdbx_seq_one_letter_code
_entity_poly.pdbx_strand_id
1 'polypeptide(L)'
;MLSRFERKLWMPMNATGRSTERLPVTFYSTEKALNEYSDGDKVIRKAALAKNLANLLEESTSYSPREAVEDGYDGEEIGKMALAKNLASLVQESCDVHEQKSTPRTRMEVKRLLEVRIKKKVKEQFRDGKFQDLMMKVIADPNTLRDAYDCIRANSNVDLASDADNLSFESMAEELANGSFDVEANTYTISTRGTKVKKEELVFPKLKLRVVQEAVRIVLEVVYRPHFSKISHGSRSGRGHWSAMKYIRKEIVDPDWWFTLLINKRLDDCILGKLLSSMKDKIEDPSLFGIIRKYV
;
A
#
# COMPACT_ATOMS: atom_id res chain seq x y z
N MET A 1 15.07 -13.97 -25.32
CA MET A 1 14.25 -13.39 -26.40
C MET A 1 13.02 -14.28 -26.53
N LEU A 2 11.84 -13.86 -26.04
CA LEU A 2 10.64 -14.69 -26.04
C LEU A 2 10.17 -14.93 -27.49
N SER A 3 9.97 -16.18 -27.90
CA SER A 3 9.40 -16.49 -29.20
C SER A 3 7.87 -16.41 -29.12
N ARG A 4 7.27 -15.63 -30.02
CA ARG A 4 5.82 -15.46 -30.11
C ARG A 4 5.23 -16.69 -30.78
N PHE A 5 4.49 -17.50 -30.02
CA PHE A 5 3.75 -18.64 -30.57
C PHE A 5 2.37 -18.15 -31.04
N GLU A 6 2.23 -17.80 -32.33
CA GLU A 6 0.94 -17.39 -32.91
C GLU A 6 0.04 -18.61 -33.18
N ARG A 7 -0.56 -19.18 -32.14
CA ARG A 7 -1.77 -19.99 -32.30
C ARG A 7 -2.90 -19.37 -31.50
N LYS A 8 -3.82 -18.68 -32.19
CA LYS A 8 -5.12 -18.26 -31.64
C LYS A 8 -5.97 -19.51 -31.38
N LEU A 9 -5.74 -20.19 -30.25
CA LEU A 9 -6.62 -21.26 -29.80
C LEU A 9 -7.72 -20.69 -28.91
N TRP A 10 -8.95 -21.05 -29.24
CA TRP A 10 -10.16 -20.62 -28.56
C TRP A 10 -10.56 -21.71 -27.56
N MET A 11 -10.65 -21.39 -26.26
CA MET A 11 -11.23 -22.33 -25.30
C MET A 11 -12.77 -22.24 -25.36
N PRO A 12 -13.49 -23.37 -25.54
CA PRO A 12 -14.93 -23.39 -25.31
C PRO A 12 -15.21 -23.52 -23.80
N MET A 13 -16.01 -22.61 -23.25
CA MET A 13 -16.74 -22.86 -22.02
C MET A 13 -18.20 -23.15 -22.38
N ASN A 14 -18.75 -24.21 -21.80
CA ASN A 14 -20.05 -24.78 -22.11
C ASN A 14 -21.19 -23.77 -21.95
N ALA A 15 -22.18 -23.93 -22.83
CA ALA A 15 -23.26 -22.98 -23.08
C ALA A 15 -24.33 -22.97 -21.98
N THR A 16 -24.64 -21.77 -21.48
CA THR A 16 -26.02 -21.36 -21.19
C THR A 16 -26.16 -19.92 -21.67
N GLY A 17 -27.05 -19.71 -22.64
CA GLY A 17 -27.11 -18.54 -23.52
C GLY A 17 -27.05 -17.17 -22.85
N ARG A 18 -25.97 -16.44 -23.13
CA ARG A 18 -25.87 -14.98 -23.27
C ARG A 18 -24.59 -14.71 -24.07
N SER A 19 -24.61 -13.67 -24.92
CA SER A 19 -23.48 -13.25 -25.76
C SER A 19 -22.16 -13.26 -24.98
N THR A 20 -21.29 -14.23 -25.26
CA THR A 20 -19.95 -14.33 -24.69
C THR A 20 -19.00 -13.52 -25.56
N GLU A 21 -18.73 -12.28 -25.19
CA GLU A 21 -17.53 -11.59 -25.67
C GLU A 21 -16.30 -12.35 -25.13
N ARG A 22 -15.57 -13.02 -26.02
CA ARG A 22 -14.35 -13.75 -25.68
C ARG A 22 -13.18 -12.77 -25.64
N LEU A 23 -12.55 -12.62 -24.47
CA LEU A 23 -11.35 -11.80 -24.33
C LEU A 23 -10.17 -12.45 -25.08
N PRO A 24 -9.38 -11.70 -25.85
CA PRO A 24 -8.18 -12.24 -26.50
C PRO A 24 -7.13 -12.60 -25.45
N VAL A 25 -6.75 -13.88 -25.43
CA VAL A 25 -5.67 -14.41 -24.58
C VAL A 25 -4.48 -14.72 -25.48
N THR A 26 -3.32 -14.15 -25.17
CA THR A 26 -2.06 -14.41 -25.89
C THR A 26 -1.21 -15.34 -25.05
N PHE A 27 -0.72 -16.45 -25.64
CA PHE A 27 0.17 -17.42 -24.99
C PHE A 27 1.63 -17.20 -25.39
N TYR A 28 2.57 -17.44 -24.46
CA TYR A 28 4.01 -17.40 -24.69
C TYR A 28 4.64 -18.72 -24.20
N SER A 29 5.54 -19.31 -25.00
CA SER A 29 6.29 -20.53 -24.65
C SER A 29 7.73 -20.18 -24.28
N THR A 30 8.32 -20.94 -23.36
CA THR A 30 9.65 -20.71 -22.78
C THR A 30 10.77 -21.51 -23.45
N GLU A 31 10.52 -22.19 -24.57
CA GLU A 31 11.44 -23.15 -25.22
C GLU A 31 12.83 -22.63 -25.67
N LYS A 32 13.25 -21.39 -25.38
CA LYS A 32 14.63 -20.93 -25.66
C LYS A 32 15.06 -19.69 -24.87
N ALA A 33 15.55 -19.85 -23.64
CA ALA A 33 16.38 -18.84 -22.98
C ALA A 33 17.17 -19.39 -21.78
N LEU A 34 18.28 -20.07 -22.04
CA LEU A 34 19.32 -20.36 -21.05
C LEU A 34 20.59 -19.60 -21.49
N ASN A 35 20.90 -18.49 -20.81
CA ASN A 35 22.23 -18.20 -20.25
C ASN A 35 22.39 -16.74 -19.77
N GLU A 36 23.04 -16.66 -18.61
CA GLU A 36 23.94 -15.62 -18.10
C GLU A 36 23.36 -14.26 -17.67
N TYR A 37 23.28 -14.08 -16.33
CA TYR A 37 23.62 -12.79 -15.71
C TYR A 37 24.03 -13.01 -14.24
N SER A 38 25.33 -12.98 -13.94
CA SER A 38 25.85 -12.89 -12.57
C SER A 38 25.96 -11.43 -12.17
N ASP A 39 25.44 -11.06 -11.00
CA ASP A 39 25.66 -9.73 -10.41
C ASP A 39 26.12 -9.91 -8.95
N GLY A 40 27.44 -9.88 -8.76
CA GLY A 40 28.09 -9.78 -7.48
C GLY A 40 28.26 -8.31 -7.13
N ASP A 41 27.57 -7.86 -6.07
CA ASP A 41 28.07 -6.79 -5.17
C ASP A 41 27.12 -6.37 -4.03
N LYS A 42 25.92 -6.96 -3.92
CA LYS A 42 24.98 -6.64 -2.81
C LYS A 42 25.10 -7.50 -1.55
N VAL A 43 26.00 -8.48 -1.53
CA VAL A 43 26.09 -9.48 -0.43
C VAL A 43 26.88 -8.92 0.77
N ILE A 44 27.81 -8.00 0.56
CA ILE A 44 28.80 -7.61 1.57
C ILE A 44 28.19 -6.80 2.73
N ARG A 45 27.21 -5.92 2.49
CA ARG A 45 26.62 -5.08 3.55
C ARG A 45 25.59 -5.80 4.43
N LYS A 46 24.96 -6.86 3.94
CA LYS A 46 24.02 -7.68 4.73
C LYS A 46 24.73 -8.67 5.66
N ALA A 47 25.90 -9.15 5.25
CA ALA A 47 26.72 -10.03 6.07
C ALA A 47 27.24 -9.33 7.34
N ALA A 48 27.58 -8.04 7.25
CA ALA A 48 28.06 -7.27 8.40
C ALA A 48 26.97 -7.07 9.48
N LEU A 49 25.73 -6.81 9.06
CA LEU A 49 24.61 -6.57 9.99
C LEU A 49 24.14 -7.89 10.65
N ALA A 50 24.16 -8.99 9.91
CA ALA A 50 23.87 -10.32 10.44
C ALA A 50 24.96 -10.83 11.41
N LYS A 51 26.24 -10.55 11.12
CA LYS A 51 27.36 -10.87 12.03
C LYS A 51 27.29 -10.08 13.33
N ASN A 52 26.93 -8.80 13.27
CA ASN A 52 26.78 -7.98 14.48
C ASN A 52 25.60 -8.45 15.36
N LEU A 53 24.51 -8.92 14.75
CA LEU A 53 23.40 -9.54 15.49
C LEU A 53 23.75 -10.91 16.08
N ALA A 54 24.54 -11.71 15.36
CA ALA A 54 24.99 -13.02 15.84
C ALA A 54 25.98 -12.90 17.01
N ASN A 55 26.93 -11.95 16.93
CA ASN A 55 27.90 -11.71 18.00
C ASN A 55 27.23 -11.26 19.31
N LEU A 56 26.13 -10.50 19.21
CA LEU A 56 25.37 -10.01 20.38
C LEU A 56 24.53 -11.13 21.03
N LEU A 57 24.12 -12.13 20.24
CA LEU A 57 23.50 -13.36 20.75
C LEU A 57 24.53 -14.27 21.43
N GLU A 58 25.75 -14.38 20.91
CA GLU A 58 26.81 -15.20 21.52
C GLU A 58 27.31 -14.64 22.86
N GLU A 59 27.41 -13.30 23.00
CA GLU A 59 27.72 -12.67 24.29
C GLU A 59 26.66 -12.99 25.37
N SER A 60 25.37 -13.05 24.99
CA SER A 60 24.27 -13.37 25.91
C SER A 60 24.25 -14.83 26.40
N THR A 61 24.93 -15.74 25.69
CA THR A 61 25.06 -17.15 26.08
C THR A 61 26.32 -17.46 26.91
N SER A 62 27.20 -16.48 27.13
CA SER A 62 28.48 -16.70 27.81
C SER A 62 28.46 -16.52 29.34
N TYR A 63 27.34 -16.10 29.93
CA TYR A 63 27.21 -16.02 31.39
C TYR A 63 26.64 -17.33 31.95
N SER A 64 27.52 -18.29 32.19
CA SER A 64 27.23 -19.47 33.01
C SER A 64 27.41 -19.11 34.49
N PRO A 65 26.36 -19.17 35.33
CA PRO A 65 26.56 -19.18 36.77
C PRO A 65 27.09 -20.56 37.15
N ARG A 66 28.34 -20.65 37.61
CA ARG A 66 28.82 -21.83 38.32
C ARG A 66 28.33 -21.77 39.77
N GLU A 67 27.49 -22.76 40.08
CA GLU A 67 27.32 -23.46 41.36
C GLU A 67 26.95 -22.66 42.61
N ALA A 68 25.66 -22.70 42.96
CA ALA A 68 25.19 -23.07 44.30
C ALA A 68 23.71 -23.51 44.23
N VAL A 69 23.34 -24.37 45.16
CA VAL A 69 22.20 -25.30 45.17
C VAL A 69 20.88 -24.67 45.65
N GLU A 70 19.77 -25.27 45.18
CA GLU A 70 18.39 -25.27 45.69
C GLU A 70 17.35 -24.19 45.29
N ASP A 71 16.18 -24.73 44.89
CA ASP A 71 14.81 -24.20 44.73
C ASP A 71 14.42 -23.16 43.65
N GLY A 72 13.35 -23.48 42.90
CA GLY A 72 12.46 -22.52 42.21
C GLY A 72 12.45 -22.56 40.67
N TYR A 73 11.31 -22.93 40.08
CA TYR A 73 11.01 -22.82 38.65
C TYR A 73 10.80 -21.36 38.22
N ASP A 74 11.87 -20.56 38.09
CA ASP A 74 11.71 -19.11 37.85
C ASP A 74 12.72 -18.51 36.85
N GLY A 75 13.84 -19.19 36.56
CA GLY A 75 14.98 -18.59 35.86
C GLY A 75 14.77 -18.24 34.37
N GLU A 76 14.00 -19.04 33.64
CA GLU A 76 13.83 -18.85 32.18
C GLU A 76 12.86 -17.70 31.84
N GLU A 77 11.86 -17.47 32.70
CA GLU A 77 10.90 -16.38 32.54
C GLU A 77 11.53 -15.03 32.93
N ILE A 78 12.38 -15.02 33.96
CA ILE A 78 13.19 -13.86 34.36
C ILE A 78 14.15 -13.45 33.24
N GLY A 79 14.81 -14.41 32.59
CA GLY A 79 15.70 -14.14 31.45
C GLY A 79 14.98 -13.55 30.24
N LYS A 80 13.79 -14.06 29.90
CA LYS A 80 12.93 -13.52 28.83
C LYS A 80 12.41 -12.13 29.18
N MET A 81 12.03 -11.90 30.44
CA MET A 81 11.57 -10.60 30.92
C MET A 81 12.71 -9.56 30.97
N ALA A 82 13.94 -9.98 31.29
CA ALA A 82 15.13 -9.14 31.23
C ALA A 82 15.49 -8.76 29.79
N LEU A 83 15.44 -9.71 28.85
CA LEU A 83 15.62 -9.44 27.42
C LEU A 83 14.53 -8.48 26.89
N ALA A 84 13.27 -8.72 27.26
CA ALA A 84 12.16 -7.85 26.85
C ALA A 84 12.29 -6.44 27.43
N LYS A 85 12.72 -6.30 28.69
CA LYS A 85 13.03 -5.00 29.32
C LYS A 85 14.20 -4.29 28.65
N ASN A 86 15.26 -5.02 28.32
CA ASN A 86 16.41 -4.46 27.62
C ASN A 86 16.05 -4.05 26.18
N LEU A 87 15.25 -4.85 25.46
CA LEU A 87 14.72 -4.49 24.15
C LEU A 87 13.78 -3.27 24.24
N ALA A 88 12.92 -3.20 25.25
CA ALA A 88 12.06 -2.05 25.48
C ALA A 88 12.86 -0.80 25.83
N SER A 89 13.91 -0.92 26.64
CA SER A 89 14.82 0.17 27.00
C SER A 89 15.62 0.65 25.79
N LEU A 90 16.09 -0.26 24.92
CA LEU A 90 16.79 0.09 23.68
C LEU A 90 15.85 0.81 22.68
N VAL A 91 14.58 0.38 22.62
CA VAL A 91 13.55 1.08 21.82
C VAL A 91 13.28 2.47 22.41
N GLN A 92 13.19 2.60 23.73
CA GLN A 92 12.98 3.86 24.43
C GLN A 92 14.18 4.82 24.26
N GLU A 93 15.42 4.33 24.40
CA GLU A 93 16.64 5.10 24.16
C GLU A 93 16.77 5.53 22.70
N SER A 94 16.31 4.70 21.74
CA SER A 94 16.23 5.12 20.33
C SER A 94 15.16 6.18 20.07
N CYS A 95 14.17 6.31 20.96
CA CYS A 95 13.19 7.39 20.96
C CYS A 95 13.73 8.67 21.64
N ASP A 96 14.48 8.54 22.73
CA ASP A 96 14.97 9.67 23.54
C ASP A 96 16.26 10.31 22.96
N VAL A 97 17.09 9.55 22.24
CA VAL A 97 18.28 10.10 21.52
C VAL A 97 17.87 10.92 20.29
N HIS A 98 16.60 10.90 19.90
CA HIS A 98 16.14 11.65 18.72
C HIS A 98 15.82 13.13 18.97
N GLU A 99 15.95 13.62 20.21
CA GLU A 99 15.80 15.06 20.52
C GLU A 99 17.08 15.87 20.32
N GLN A 100 18.27 15.26 20.19
CA GLN A 100 19.51 16.00 19.92
C GLN A 100 20.34 15.35 18.82
N LYS A 101 20.27 15.97 17.63
CA LYS A 101 20.86 15.61 16.31
C LYS A 101 20.07 14.58 15.50
N SER A 102 18.90 15.01 15.00
CA SER A 102 18.14 14.24 14.00
C SER A 102 18.95 14.08 12.71
N THR A 103 19.38 12.86 12.39
CA THR A 103 19.65 12.50 11.00
C THR A 103 18.40 12.82 10.16
N PRO A 104 18.51 13.45 8.99
CA PRO A 104 17.35 13.82 8.19
C PRO A 104 16.56 12.56 7.82
N ARG A 105 15.31 12.47 8.29
CA ARG A 105 14.42 11.36 7.94
C ARG A 105 14.27 11.29 6.43
N THR A 106 14.36 10.08 5.88
CA THR A 106 14.09 9.88 4.45
C THR A 106 12.62 10.19 4.16
N ARG A 107 12.32 10.64 2.93
CA ARG A 107 10.93 10.89 2.49
C ARG A 107 10.00 9.69 2.72
N MET A 108 10.53 8.48 2.56
CA MET A 108 9.81 7.23 2.79
C MET A 108 9.50 6.99 4.27
N GLU A 109 10.39 7.35 5.19
CA GLU A 109 10.15 7.26 6.63
C GLU A 109 9.10 8.28 7.07
N VAL A 110 9.20 9.52 6.59
CA VAL A 110 8.19 10.55 6.83
C VAL A 110 6.81 10.05 6.37
N LYS A 111 6.70 9.59 5.13
CA LYS A 111 5.44 9.04 4.60
C LYS A 111 4.89 7.89 5.46
N ARG A 112 5.74 6.96 5.90
CA ARG A 112 5.31 5.84 6.76
C ARG A 112 4.73 6.33 8.07
N LEU A 113 5.36 7.33 8.70
CA LEU A 113 4.88 7.90 9.96
C LEU A 113 3.53 8.59 9.79
N LEU A 114 3.37 9.40 8.74
CA LEU A 114 2.10 10.04 8.40
C LEU A 114 0.98 8.99 8.19
N GLU A 115 1.25 7.97 7.37
CA GLU A 115 0.30 6.89 7.17
C GLU A 115 -0.03 6.15 8.49
N VAL A 116 0.92 6.01 9.43
CA VAL A 116 0.68 5.36 10.74
C VAL A 116 -0.31 6.16 11.59
N ARG A 117 -0.24 7.49 11.58
CA ARG A 117 -1.20 8.34 12.31
C ARG A 117 -2.63 8.13 11.79
N ILE A 118 -2.80 8.13 10.47
CA ILE A 118 -4.10 7.87 9.84
C ILE A 118 -4.55 6.43 10.11
N LYS A 119 -3.64 5.44 9.98
CA LYS A 119 -3.92 4.02 10.27
C LYS A 119 -4.45 3.82 11.69
N LYS A 120 -3.92 4.56 12.67
CA LYS A 120 -4.40 4.52 14.06
C LYS A 120 -5.87 4.95 14.14
N LYS A 121 -6.21 6.13 13.60
CA LYS A 121 -7.58 6.66 13.56
C LYS A 121 -8.57 5.71 12.89
N VAL A 122 -8.18 5.08 11.78
CA VAL A 122 -9.05 4.12 11.06
C VAL A 122 -9.34 2.89 11.91
N LYS A 123 -8.34 2.34 12.61
CA LYS A 123 -8.52 1.17 13.48
C LYS A 123 -9.43 1.44 14.66
N GLU A 124 -9.42 2.67 15.19
CA GLU A 124 -10.34 3.09 16.26
C GLU A 124 -11.81 3.08 15.82
N GLN A 125 -12.08 3.13 14.50
CA GLN A 125 -13.44 3.06 13.96
C GLN A 125 -13.92 1.64 13.61
N PHE A 126 -13.17 0.60 13.98
CA PHE A 126 -13.59 -0.77 13.77
C PHE A 126 -14.52 -1.24 14.91
N ARG A 127 -15.80 -1.46 14.58
CA ARG A 127 -16.86 -1.88 15.51
C ARG A 127 -17.73 -2.95 14.86
N ASP A 128 -18.17 -3.94 15.63
CA ASP A 128 -19.11 -4.98 15.18
C ASP A 128 -18.70 -5.69 13.87
N GLY A 129 -17.40 -5.89 13.67
CA GLY A 129 -16.86 -6.57 12.49
C GLY A 129 -16.73 -5.71 11.23
N LYS A 130 -17.09 -4.42 11.28
CA LYS A 130 -16.99 -3.46 10.17
C LYS A 130 -16.31 -2.16 10.59
N PHE A 131 -15.85 -1.40 9.61
CA PHE A 131 -15.39 -0.03 9.82
C PHE A 131 -16.56 0.94 9.63
N GLN A 132 -16.80 1.79 10.62
CA GLN A 132 -17.90 2.76 10.63
C GLN A 132 -17.36 4.20 10.60
N ASP A 133 -18.18 5.17 10.22
CA ASP A 133 -17.90 6.62 10.34
C ASP A 133 -16.51 7.10 9.84
N LEU A 134 -15.92 6.42 8.86
CA LEU A 134 -14.60 6.73 8.32
C LEU A 134 -14.55 8.12 7.69
N MET A 135 -15.61 8.53 7.01
CA MET A 135 -15.74 9.84 6.39
C MET A 135 -15.72 10.93 7.45
N MET A 136 -16.63 10.85 8.43
CA MET A 136 -16.81 11.89 9.44
C MET A 136 -15.69 11.94 10.47
N LYS A 137 -15.20 10.79 10.94
CA LYS A 137 -14.26 10.70 12.07
C LYS A 137 -12.81 10.63 11.64
N VAL A 138 -12.53 10.24 10.39
CA VAL A 138 -11.16 10.08 9.89
C VAL A 138 -10.87 11.03 8.73
N ILE A 139 -11.63 10.98 7.63
CA ILE A 139 -11.30 11.73 6.41
C ILE A 139 -11.59 13.23 6.59
N ALA A 140 -12.75 13.59 7.15
CA ALA A 140 -13.16 14.96 7.44
C ALA A 140 -12.53 15.51 8.73
N ASP A 141 -11.24 15.22 8.93
CA ASP A 141 -10.43 15.73 10.03
C ASP A 141 -9.28 16.56 9.45
N PRO A 142 -9.11 17.84 9.86
CA PRO A 142 -8.09 18.72 9.27
C PRO A 142 -6.66 18.16 9.37
N ASN A 143 -6.34 17.46 10.46
CA ASN A 143 -5.02 16.86 10.66
C ASN A 143 -4.79 15.68 9.71
N THR A 144 -5.81 14.87 9.44
CA THR A 144 -5.75 13.77 8.48
C THR A 144 -5.57 14.29 7.05
N LEU A 145 -6.26 15.38 6.70
CA LEU A 145 -6.09 16.03 5.40
C LEU A 145 -4.69 16.62 5.24
N ARG A 146 -4.14 17.24 6.31
CA ARG A 146 -2.76 17.73 6.33
C ARG A 146 -1.76 16.58 6.17
N ASP A 147 -1.95 15.47 6.89
CA ASP A 147 -1.12 14.27 6.76
C ASP A 147 -1.16 13.67 5.35
N ALA A 148 -2.35 13.65 4.72
CA ALA A 148 -2.52 13.19 3.35
C ALA A 148 -1.82 14.13 2.36
N TYR A 149 -1.92 15.45 2.55
CA TYR A 149 -1.19 16.43 1.74
C TYR A 149 0.33 16.23 1.86
N ASP A 150 0.86 16.06 3.07
CA ASP A 150 2.28 15.81 3.28
C ASP A 150 2.71 14.43 2.71
N CYS A 151 1.83 13.43 2.71
CA CYS A 151 2.07 12.17 1.99
C CYS A 151 2.22 12.37 0.48
N ILE A 152 1.42 13.26 -0.12
CA ILE A 152 1.54 13.62 -1.55
C ILE A 152 2.88 14.32 -1.78
N ARG A 153 3.23 15.29 -0.93
CA ARG A 153 4.50 16.05 -1.03
C ARG A 153 5.72 15.16 -0.87
N ALA A 154 5.68 14.18 0.02
CA ALA A 154 6.77 13.23 0.18
C ALA A 154 6.97 12.34 -1.07
N ASN A 155 5.93 12.16 -1.90
CA ASN A 155 6.00 11.39 -3.15
C ASN A 155 6.33 12.25 -4.37
N SER A 156 5.95 13.53 -4.37
CA SER A 156 6.38 14.47 -5.39
C SER A 156 7.82 14.89 -5.08
N ASN A 157 8.64 15.17 -6.09
CA ASN A 157 9.99 15.68 -5.86
C ASN A 157 10.01 17.14 -5.36
N VAL A 158 8.88 17.63 -4.82
CA VAL A 158 8.68 18.98 -4.31
C VAL A 158 9.23 19.06 -2.90
N ASP A 159 9.83 20.19 -2.55
CA ASP A 159 10.35 20.40 -1.20
C ASP A 159 9.20 20.49 -0.17
N LEU A 160 9.36 19.80 0.95
CA LEU A 160 8.44 19.85 2.10
C LEU A 160 8.51 21.20 2.85
N ALA A 161 9.56 22.00 2.58
CA ALA A 161 9.73 23.35 3.12
C ALA A 161 9.11 24.48 2.26
N SER A 162 8.61 24.17 1.05
CA SER A 162 7.85 25.14 0.24
C SER A 162 6.61 25.60 1.00
N ASP A 163 6.29 26.91 0.89
CA ASP A 163 5.02 27.47 1.36
C ASP A 163 3.89 26.54 0.93
N ALA A 164 3.09 26.10 1.90
CA ALA A 164 1.93 25.29 1.62
C ALA A 164 1.10 26.02 0.57
N ASP A 165 0.65 25.31 -0.46
CA ASP A 165 -0.45 25.81 -1.27
C ASP A 165 -1.53 26.30 -0.30
N ASN A 166 -2.09 27.52 -0.48
CA ASN A 166 -3.04 28.18 0.43
C ASN A 166 -4.35 27.37 0.61
N LEU A 167 -4.25 26.20 1.25
CA LEU A 167 -5.30 25.25 1.51
C LEU A 167 -5.72 25.42 2.97
N SER A 168 -6.97 25.79 3.19
CA SER A 168 -7.59 25.66 4.51
C SER A 168 -8.09 24.22 4.67
N PHE A 169 -7.37 23.43 5.46
CA PHE A 169 -7.78 22.07 5.80
C PHE A 169 -9.03 22.06 6.68
N GLU A 170 -9.24 23.13 7.44
CA GLU A 170 -10.40 23.35 8.29
C GLU A 170 -11.67 23.48 7.43
N SER A 171 -11.67 24.38 6.44
CA SER A 171 -12.78 24.53 5.50
C SER A 171 -13.03 23.27 4.68
N MET A 172 -11.96 22.58 4.23
CA MET A 172 -12.12 21.31 3.54
C MET A 172 -12.76 20.23 4.42
N ALA A 173 -12.37 20.13 5.69
CA ALA A 173 -12.95 19.17 6.62
C ALA A 173 -14.45 19.47 6.86
N GLU A 174 -14.82 20.74 6.99
CA GLU A 174 -16.23 21.16 7.12
C GLU A 174 -17.05 20.79 5.89
N GLU A 175 -16.57 21.10 4.67
CA GLU A 175 -17.19 20.74 3.39
C GLU A 175 -17.36 19.21 3.23
N LEU A 176 -16.41 18.43 3.75
CA LEU A 176 -16.49 16.97 3.71
C LEU A 176 -17.46 16.42 4.76
N ALA A 177 -17.50 17.02 5.95
CA ALA A 177 -18.36 16.62 7.05
C ALA A 177 -19.84 16.91 6.77
N ASN A 178 -20.15 18.05 6.15
CA ASN A 178 -21.51 18.42 5.79
C ASN A 178 -21.95 17.86 4.41
N GLY A 179 -21.03 17.22 3.67
CA GLY A 179 -21.29 16.66 2.34
C GLY A 179 -21.36 17.68 1.18
N SER A 180 -20.96 18.93 1.41
CA SER A 180 -20.98 20.02 0.42
C SER A 180 -19.72 20.08 -0.45
N PHE A 181 -18.72 19.22 -0.22
CA PHE A 181 -17.52 19.16 -1.05
C PHE A 181 -17.88 18.83 -2.51
N ASP A 182 -17.62 19.78 -3.40
CA ASP A 182 -17.89 19.65 -4.84
C ASP A 182 -16.72 18.96 -5.54
N VAL A 183 -16.95 17.73 -6.01
CA VAL A 183 -15.95 16.97 -6.73
C VAL A 183 -15.71 17.55 -8.12
N GLU A 184 -16.76 17.96 -8.83
CA GLU A 184 -16.68 18.44 -10.21
C GLU A 184 -15.90 19.75 -10.28
N ALA A 185 -16.20 20.70 -9.39
CA ALA A 185 -15.44 21.95 -9.28
C ALA A 185 -13.95 21.73 -8.96
N ASN A 186 -13.62 20.60 -8.33
CA ASN A 186 -12.25 20.19 -8.02
C ASN A 186 -11.63 19.23 -9.05
N THR A 187 -12.16 19.17 -10.27
CA THR A 187 -11.55 18.50 -11.42
C THR A 187 -11.22 19.47 -12.55
N TYR A 188 -10.35 19.05 -13.46
CA TYR A 188 -10.12 19.72 -14.74
C TYR A 188 -9.97 18.69 -15.85
N THR A 189 -10.47 19.02 -17.04
CA THR A 189 -10.47 18.10 -18.18
C THR A 189 -9.47 18.56 -19.23
N ILE A 190 -8.67 17.62 -19.72
CA ILE A 190 -7.81 17.83 -20.90
C ILE A 190 -8.30 16.90 -22.00
N SER A 191 -8.47 17.45 -23.20
CA SER A 191 -8.77 16.63 -24.36
C SER A 191 -7.50 16.22 -25.10
N THR A 192 -7.43 14.95 -25.49
CA THR A 192 -6.30 14.45 -26.28
C THR A 192 -6.32 15.04 -27.70
N ARG A 193 -5.13 15.30 -28.27
CA ARG A 193 -5.01 15.74 -29.66
C ARG A 193 -5.22 14.53 -30.58
N GLY A 194 -6.36 14.47 -31.27
CA GLY A 194 -6.70 13.41 -32.23
C GLY A 194 -7.86 13.79 -33.16
N THR A 195 -8.10 13.01 -34.21
CA THR A 195 -9.30 13.13 -35.07
C THR A 195 -10.58 13.00 -34.24
N LYS A 196 -11.70 13.63 -34.66
CA LYS A 196 -12.98 13.68 -33.92
C LYS A 196 -13.47 12.32 -33.36
N VAL A 197 -13.05 11.20 -33.96
CA VAL A 197 -13.43 9.82 -33.59
C VAL A 197 -12.59 9.24 -32.43
N LYS A 198 -11.44 9.84 -32.08
CA LYS A 198 -10.51 9.36 -31.03
C LYS A 198 -10.19 10.40 -29.96
N LYS A 199 -11.00 11.46 -29.87
CA LYS A 199 -10.79 12.52 -28.86
C LYS A 199 -11.27 11.98 -27.52
N GLU A 200 -10.33 11.60 -26.67
CA GLU A 200 -10.60 11.16 -25.30
C GLU A 200 -10.47 12.35 -24.35
N GLU A 201 -11.44 12.49 -23.44
CA GLU A 201 -11.38 13.45 -22.35
C GLU A 201 -10.75 12.79 -21.13
N LEU A 202 -9.63 13.35 -20.69
CA LEU A 202 -8.94 12.92 -19.48
C LEU A 202 -9.32 13.88 -18.35
N VAL A 203 -9.99 13.35 -17.34
CA VAL A 203 -10.36 14.09 -16.13
C VAL A 203 -9.24 13.96 -15.11
N PHE A 204 -8.74 15.09 -14.62
CA PHE A 204 -7.67 15.17 -13.64
C PHE A 204 -8.14 15.86 -12.36
N PRO A 205 -7.72 15.38 -11.18
CA PRO A 205 -8.06 16.00 -9.91
C PRO A 205 -7.20 17.25 -9.65
N LYS A 206 -7.83 18.34 -9.21
CA LYS A 206 -7.15 19.50 -8.62
C LYS A 206 -6.60 19.13 -7.24
N LEU A 207 -5.76 20.00 -6.68
CA LEU A 207 -5.03 19.72 -5.45
C LEU A 207 -5.95 19.34 -4.26
N LYS A 208 -7.02 20.09 -4.00
CA LYS A 208 -7.99 19.76 -2.93
C LYS A 208 -8.49 18.32 -3.07
N LEU A 209 -8.95 17.96 -4.27
CA LEU A 209 -9.44 16.61 -4.56
C LEU A 209 -8.34 15.55 -4.44
N ARG A 210 -7.10 15.84 -4.87
CA ARG A 210 -5.96 14.92 -4.68
C ARG A 210 -5.71 14.60 -3.21
N VAL A 211 -5.82 15.59 -2.32
CA VAL A 211 -5.68 15.40 -0.87
C VAL A 211 -6.76 14.46 -0.34
N VAL A 212 -8.03 14.69 -0.73
CA VAL A 212 -9.14 13.82 -0.32
C VAL A 212 -8.97 12.40 -0.86
N GLN A 213 -8.57 12.25 -2.12
CA GLN A 213 -8.28 10.94 -2.73
C GLN A 213 -7.14 10.20 -2.02
N GLU A 214 -6.10 10.91 -1.59
CA GLU A 214 -5.00 10.31 -0.82
C GLU A 214 -5.46 9.88 0.58
N ALA A 215 -6.27 10.69 1.26
CA ALA A 215 -6.87 10.30 2.54
C ALA A 215 -7.73 9.03 2.38
N VAL A 216 -8.62 9.00 1.39
CA VAL A 216 -9.44 7.82 1.05
C VAL A 216 -8.54 6.62 0.71
N ARG A 217 -7.47 6.79 -0.07
CA ARG A 217 -6.51 5.72 -0.40
C ARG A 217 -5.93 5.09 0.87
N ILE A 218 -5.45 5.92 1.81
CA ILE A 218 -4.81 5.44 3.05
C ILE A 218 -5.84 4.70 3.93
N VAL A 219 -7.05 5.24 4.04
CA VAL A 219 -8.16 4.61 4.77
C VAL A 219 -8.51 3.25 4.17
N LEU A 220 -8.76 3.17 2.87
CA LEU A 220 -9.07 1.91 2.19
C LEU A 220 -7.90 0.92 2.23
N GLU A 221 -6.66 1.40 2.22
CA GLU A 221 -5.50 0.54 2.41
C GLU A 221 -5.55 -0.13 3.79
N VAL A 222 -5.90 0.57 4.87
CA VAL A 222 -6.04 -0.05 6.20
C VAL A 222 -7.07 -1.19 6.17
N VAL A 223 -8.23 -0.93 5.58
CA VAL A 223 -9.36 -1.86 5.55
C VAL A 223 -9.01 -3.12 4.76
N TYR A 224 -8.44 -2.97 3.56
CA TYR A 224 -8.28 -4.09 2.63
C TYR A 224 -6.89 -4.73 2.64
N ARG A 225 -5.88 -4.07 3.24
CA ARG A 225 -4.51 -4.62 3.28
C ARG A 225 -4.41 -6.02 3.89
N PRO A 226 -5.13 -6.38 4.97
CA PRO A 226 -5.12 -7.74 5.51
C PRO A 226 -5.71 -8.78 4.55
N HIS A 227 -6.57 -8.36 3.62
CA HIS A 227 -7.29 -9.25 2.70
C HIS A 227 -6.60 -9.42 1.34
N PHE A 228 -5.64 -8.56 1.00
CA PHE A 228 -4.92 -8.68 -0.27
C PHE A 228 -4.03 -9.92 -0.32
N SER A 229 -4.10 -10.64 -1.44
CA SER A 229 -3.21 -11.75 -1.75
C SER A 229 -1.73 -11.33 -1.70
N LYS A 230 -0.86 -12.31 -1.40
CA LYS A 230 0.60 -12.14 -1.38
C LYS A 230 1.15 -11.77 -2.76
N ILE A 231 0.48 -12.20 -3.84
CA ILE A 231 0.84 -11.91 -5.23
C ILE A 231 0.24 -10.61 -5.78
N SER A 232 -0.50 -9.87 -4.95
CA SER A 232 -0.98 -8.53 -5.31
C SER A 232 0.11 -7.50 -5.08
N HIS A 233 0.71 -7.00 -6.17
CA HIS A 233 1.86 -6.08 -6.10
C HIS A 233 1.54 -4.65 -6.54
N GLY A 234 0.48 -4.42 -7.32
CA GLY A 234 0.11 -3.10 -7.82
C GLY A 234 -0.48 -2.18 -6.74
N SER A 235 -0.20 -0.88 -6.83
CA SER A 235 -0.84 0.19 -6.05
C SER A 235 -0.91 -0.04 -4.53
N ARG A 236 0.16 -0.60 -3.93
CA ARG A 236 0.24 -0.88 -2.49
C ARG A 236 1.48 -0.24 -1.88
N SER A 237 1.38 0.39 -0.71
CA SER A 237 2.54 0.97 -0.04
C SER A 237 3.63 -0.09 0.23
N GLY A 238 4.81 0.11 -0.36
CA GLY A 238 5.95 -0.81 -0.27
C GLY A 238 5.93 -1.99 -1.25
N ARG A 239 4.96 -2.06 -2.17
CA ARG A 239 4.93 -3.04 -3.28
C ARG A 239 4.77 -2.32 -4.62
N GLY A 240 5.26 -2.97 -5.67
CA GLY A 240 5.20 -2.47 -7.04
C GLY A 240 5.88 -3.43 -8.02
N HIS A 241 6.23 -2.92 -9.20
CA HIS A 241 6.87 -3.67 -10.28
C HIS A 241 8.10 -4.47 -9.80
N TRP A 242 8.96 -3.85 -8.99
CA TRP A 242 10.15 -4.52 -8.46
C TRP A 242 9.81 -5.71 -7.56
N SER A 243 8.80 -5.57 -6.68
CA SER A 243 8.37 -6.68 -5.82
C SER A 243 7.70 -7.81 -6.61
N ALA A 244 6.97 -7.48 -7.68
CA ALA A 244 6.37 -8.47 -8.57
C ALA A 244 7.44 -9.23 -9.34
N MET A 245 8.41 -8.52 -9.92
CA MET A 245 9.55 -9.12 -10.62
C MET A 245 10.35 -10.03 -9.70
N LYS A 246 10.60 -9.60 -8.46
CA LYS A 246 11.27 -10.42 -7.45
C LYS A 246 10.48 -11.68 -7.12
N TYR A 247 9.16 -11.58 -6.99
CA TYR A 247 8.29 -12.74 -6.78
C TYR A 247 8.38 -13.71 -7.96
N ILE A 248 8.23 -13.23 -9.20
CA ILE A 248 8.33 -14.06 -10.41
C ILE A 248 9.66 -14.81 -10.45
N ARG A 249 10.79 -14.11 -10.27
CA ARG A 249 12.13 -14.72 -10.31
C ARG A 249 12.38 -15.77 -9.23
N LYS A 250 11.70 -15.66 -8.08
CA LYS A 250 11.97 -16.50 -6.91
C LYS A 250 10.99 -17.65 -6.76
N GLU A 251 9.72 -17.41 -7.06
CA GLU A 251 8.61 -18.33 -6.72
C GLU A 251 8.04 -19.04 -7.96
N ILE A 252 8.34 -18.56 -9.18
CA ILE A 252 7.92 -19.20 -10.42
C ILE A 252 9.16 -19.78 -11.09
N VAL A 253 9.31 -21.11 -11.04
CA VAL A 253 10.42 -21.85 -11.63
C VAL A 253 9.92 -22.57 -12.87
N ASP A 254 10.65 -22.45 -13.98
CA ASP A 254 10.44 -23.14 -15.26
C ASP A 254 8.97 -23.28 -15.72
N PRO A 255 8.25 -22.17 -15.89
CA PRO A 255 6.89 -22.22 -16.40
C PRO A 255 6.89 -22.60 -17.89
N ASP A 256 6.07 -23.59 -18.25
CA ASP A 256 5.92 -24.06 -19.63
C ASP A 256 5.26 -22.99 -20.54
N TRP A 257 4.33 -22.21 -19.99
CA TRP A 257 3.60 -21.19 -20.72
C TRP A 257 3.19 -20.01 -19.84
N TRP A 258 3.02 -18.86 -20.49
CA TRP A 258 2.44 -17.66 -19.89
C TRP A 258 1.29 -17.17 -20.74
N PHE A 259 0.39 -16.42 -20.12
CA PHE A 259 -0.64 -15.71 -20.86
C PHE A 259 -0.87 -14.30 -20.31
N THR A 260 -1.30 -13.42 -21.21
CA THR A 260 -1.69 -12.06 -20.85
C THR A 260 -3.21 -11.96 -20.84
N LEU A 261 -3.76 -11.54 -19.69
CA LEU A 261 -5.17 -11.16 -19.59
C LEU A 261 -5.30 -9.66 -19.89
N LEU A 262 -6.05 -9.32 -20.93
CA LEU A 262 -6.43 -7.94 -21.23
C LEU A 262 -7.74 -7.62 -20.50
N ILE A 263 -7.66 -6.70 -19.54
CA ILE A 263 -8.82 -6.25 -18.76
C ILE A 263 -9.31 -4.92 -19.34
N ASN A 264 -10.63 -4.81 -19.57
CA ASN A 264 -11.25 -3.54 -19.93
C ASN A 264 -11.09 -2.55 -18.77
N LYS A 265 -10.53 -1.37 -19.05
CA LYS A 265 -10.24 -0.35 -18.06
C LYS A 265 -11.42 0.59 -17.78
N ARG A 266 -12.52 0.47 -18.52
CA ARG A 266 -13.70 1.32 -18.35
C ARG A 266 -14.47 0.88 -17.10
N LEU A 267 -14.62 1.82 -16.16
CA LEU A 267 -15.50 1.66 -15.00
C LEU A 267 -16.86 2.22 -15.41
N ASP A 268 -17.88 1.38 -15.40
CA ASP A 268 -19.26 1.78 -15.63
C ASP A 268 -20.07 1.69 -14.33
N ASP A 269 -21.30 2.20 -14.36
CA ASP A 269 -22.20 2.21 -13.18
C ASP A 269 -22.48 0.81 -12.62
N CYS A 270 -22.47 -0.22 -13.48
CA CYS A 270 -22.70 -1.60 -13.08
C CYS A 270 -21.51 -2.15 -12.28
N ILE A 271 -20.30 -1.95 -12.78
CA ILE A 271 -19.05 -2.35 -12.11
C ILE A 271 -18.88 -1.53 -10.83
N LEU A 272 -19.15 -0.23 -10.85
CA LEU A 272 -19.11 0.61 -9.66
C LEU A 272 -20.14 0.14 -8.61
N GLY A 273 -21.35 -0.20 -9.03
CA GLY A 273 -22.38 -0.77 -8.16
C GLY A 273 -21.92 -2.06 -7.48
N LYS A 274 -21.30 -2.97 -8.23
CA LYS A 274 -20.72 -4.21 -7.69
C LYS A 274 -19.56 -3.94 -6.73
N LEU A 275 -18.65 -3.04 -7.09
CA LEU A 275 -17.52 -2.64 -6.23
C LEU A 275 -18.03 -2.11 -4.89
N LEU A 276 -18.97 -1.17 -4.91
CA LEU A 276 -19.54 -0.60 -3.69
C LEU A 276 -20.32 -1.64 -2.89
N SER A 277 -20.99 -2.60 -3.54
CA SER A 277 -21.63 -3.72 -2.85
C SER A 277 -20.62 -4.57 -2.11
N SER A 278 -19.50 -4.95 -2.73
CA SER A 278 -18.43 -5.69 -2.04
C SER A 278 -17.80 -4.87 -0.91
N MET A 279 -17.74 -3.54 -1.04
CA MET A 279 -17.18 -2.70 0.01
C MET A 279 -18.06 -2.66 1.27
N LYS A 280 -19.39 -2.79 1.13
CA LYS A 280 -20.34 -2.82 2.25
C LYS A 280 -20.17 -4.01 3.20
N ASP A 281 -19.46 -5.05 2.75
CA ASP A 281 -19.13 -6.20 3.59
C ASP A 281 -18.14 -5.83 4.70
N LYS A 282 -17.33 -4.77 4.48
CA LYS A 282 -16.27 -4.33 5.42
C LYS A 282 -16.49 -2.94 5.98
N ILE A 283 -17.22 -2.09 5.26
CA ILE A 283 -17.39 -0.68 5.60
C ILE A 283 -18.88 -0.35 5.69
N GLU A 284 -19.27 0.32 6.76
CA GLU A 284 -20.59 0.86 6.99
C GLU A 284 -20.48 2.38 7.11
N ASP A 285 -20.46 3.05 5.95
CA ASP A 285 -20.34 4.50 5.88
C ASP A 285 -20.99 5.03 4.58
N PRO A 286 -22.27 5.48 4.65
CA PRO A 286 -22.97 6.02 3.50
C PRO A 286 -22.30 7.28 2.91
N SER A 287 -21.71 8.12 3.76
CA SER A 287 -21.06 9.37 3.34
C SER A 287 -19.79 9.09 2.53
N LEU A 288 -18.99 8.11 2.96
CA LEU A 288 -17.83 7.63 2.19
C LEU A 288 -18.24 7.03 0.85
N PHE A 289 -19.32 6.25 0.80
CA PHE A 289 -19.80 5.73 -0.48
C PHE A 289 -20.37 6.83 -1.38
N GLY A 290 -20.99 7.86 -0.81
CA GLY A 290 -21.45 9.03 -1.54
C GLY A 290 -20.32 9.76 -2.25
N ILE A 291 -19.20 10.01 -1.56
CA ILE A 291 -18.06 10.69 -2.17
C ILE A 291 -17.36 9.81 -3.23
N ILE A 292 -17.22 8.50 -2.98
CA ILE A 292 -16.62 7.56 -3.95
C ILE A 292 -17.44 7.50 -5.24
N ARG A 293 -18.77 7.52 -5.15
CA ARG A 293 -19.66 7.55 -6.32
C ARG A 293 -19.47 8.80 -7.18
N LYS A 294 -19.15 9.95 -6.57
CA LYS A 294 -18.92 11.21 -7.29
C LYS A 294 -17.56 11.24 -8.03
N TYR A 295 -16.62 10.34 -7.71
CA TYR A 295 -15.29 10.30 -8.33
C TYR A 295 -15.19 9.55 -9.65
N VAL A 296 -16.18 8.71 -9.95
CA VAL A 296 -16.20 7.76 -11.06
C VAL A 296 -17.23 8.22 -12.08
#